data_AF-A0AAE2ZJ18-F1
#
_entry.id   AF-A0AAE2ZJ18-F1
#
_cell.length_a   1.000
_cell.length_b   1.000
_cell.length_c   1.000
_cell.angle_alpha   90.00
_cell.angle_beta   90.00
_cell.angle_gamma   90.00
#
_symmetry.space_group_name_H-M   'P 1'
#
loop_
_entity.id
_entity.type
_entity.pdbx_description
1 polymer ?
#
loop_
_entity_poly.entity_id
_entity_poly.type
_entity_poly.pdbx_seq_one_letter_code
_entity_poly.pdbx_strand_id
1 'polypeptide(L)'
;MEIKSLLDEIEKTKRAILQADNMLDLNKRDASITWMVCADNNTSVRAFADQEFLIEAVKSQREVFIARLQKLQEAVAVVEKVIDGLV
;
A
#
# COMPACT_ATOMS: atom_id res chain seq x y z
N MET A 1 10.85 -6.49 19.79
CA MET A 1 11.03 -7.81 19.17
C MET A 1 10.89 -7.62 17.67
N GLU A 2 11.98 -7.72 16.92
CA GLU A 2 12.09 -7.25 15.53
C GLU A 2 11.11 -7.95 14.57
N ILE A 3 10.83 -9.25 14.78
CA ILE A 3 9.83 -10.02 14.01
C ILE A 3 8.42 -9.45 14.13
N LYS A 4 7.99 -9.04 15.34
CA LYS A 4 6.63 -8.49 15.54
C LYS A 4 6.44 -7.18 14.76
N SER A 5 7.48 -6.34 14.72
CA SER A 5 7.48 -5.11 13.94
C SER A 5 7.39 -5.40 12.43
N LEU A 6 8.08 -6.45 11.98
CA LEU A 6 8.12 -6.84 10.57
C LEU A 6 6.77 -7.43 10.11
N LEU A 7 6.12 -8.24 10.96
CA LEU A 7 4.76 -8.74 10.71
C LEU A 7 3.71 -7.62 10.69
N ASP A 8 3.82 -6.64 11.60
CA ASP A 8 2.95 -5.45 11.60
C ASP A 8 3.15 -4.60 10.34
N GLU A 9 4.39 -4.44 9.86
CA GLU A 9 4.68 -3.75 8.60
C GLU A 9 4.10 -4.50 7.39
N ILE A 10 4.18 -5.83 7.37
CA ILE A 10 3.54 -6.67 6.34
C ILE A 10 2.02 -6.46 6.33
N GLU A 11 1.39 -6.48 7.50
CA GLU A 11 -0.07 -6.33 7.60
C GLU A 11 -0.51 -4.92 7.14
N LYS A 12 0.20 -3.88 7.57
CA LYS A 12 -0.04 -2.50 7.11
C LYS A 12 0.12 -2.37 5.60
N THR A 13 1.17 -2.97 5.03
CA THR A 13 1.43 -2.94 3.59
C THR A 13 0.34 -3.66 2.81
N LYS A 14 -0.12 -4.84 3.28
CA LYS A 14 -1.25 -5.56 2.67
C LYS A 14 -2.54 -4.75 2.69
N ARG A 15 -2.85 -4.08 3.82
CA ARG A 15 -4.02 -3.21 3.92
C ARG A 15 -3.94 -2.04 2.94
N ALA A 16 -2.76 -1.43 2.77
CA ALA A 16 -2.54 -0.33 1.83
C ALA A 16 -2.74 -0.77 0.37
N ILE A 17 -2.25 -1.96 -0.01
CA ILE A 17 -2.50 -2.54 -1.34
C ILE A 17 -3.99 -2.77 -1.56
N LEU A 18 -4.68 -3.39 -0.60
CA LEU A 18 -6.12 -3.63 -0.68
C LEU A 18 -6.92 -2.32 -0.83
N GLN A 19 -6.55 -1.27 -0.11
CA GLN A 19 -7.17 0.05 -0.25
C GLN A 19 -6.97 0.62 -1.66
N ALA A 20 -5.76 0.53 -2.22
CA ALA A 20 -5.49 0.98 -3.59
C ALA A 20 -6.29 0.18 -4.62
N ASP A 21 -6.38 -1.14 -4.47
CA ASP A 21 -7.15 -2.01 -5.35
C ASP A 21 -8.65 -1.68 -5.31
N ASN A 22 -9.21 -1.50 -4.11
CA ASN A 22 -10.61 -1.12 -3.95
C ASN A 22 -10.91 0.24 -4.59
N MET A 23 -10.03 1.23 -4.43
CA MET A 23 -10.20 2.55 -5.06
C MET A 23 -10.18 2.43 -6.59
N LEU A 24 -9.21 1.69 -7.14
CA LEU A 24 -9.10 1.48 -8.58
C LEU A 24 -10.29 0.69 -9.15
N ASP A 25 -10.83 -0.27 -8.41
CA ASP A 25 -12.02 -1.03 -8.82
C ASP A 25 -13.28 -0.16 -8.78
N LEU A 26 -13.45 0.68 -7.75
CA LEU A 26 -14.54 1.65 -7.68
C LEU A 26 -14.54 2.59 -8.90
N ASN A 27 -13.38 3.10 -9.29
CA ASN A 27 -13.26 3.96 -10.47
C ASN A 27 -13.57 3.23 -11.79
N LYS A 28 -13.33 1.92 -11.87
CA LYS A 28 -13.72 1.12 -13.05
C LYS A 28 -15.22 0.88 -13.13
N ARG A 29 -15.86 0.65 -11.98
CA ARG A 29 -17.29 0.33 -11.89
C ARG A 29 -18.18 1.56 -11.99
N ASP A 30 -17.71 2.69 -11.48
CA ASP A 30 -18.47 3.93 -11.39
C ASP A 30 -17.63 5.11 -11.89
N ALA A 31 -17.84 5.46 -13.17
CA ALA A 31 -17.16 6.57 -13.82
C ALA A 31 -17.58 7.96 -13.28
N SER A 32 -18.53 8.03 -12.33
CA SER A 32 -18.98 9.29 -11.73
C SER A 32 -18.17 9.73 -10.50
N ILE A 33 -17.28 8.88 -9.99
CA ILE A 33 -16.49 9.18 -8.79
C ILE A 33 -15.36 10.16 -9.14
N THR A 34 -15.42 11.37 -8.56
CA THR A 34 -14.33 12.36 -8.66
C THR A 34 -13.35 12.17 -7.52
N TRP A 35 -12.09 11.92 -7.88
CA TRP A 35 -10.99 11.79 -6.92
C TRP A 35 -10.45 13.18 -6.57
N MET A 36 -10.06 13.35 -5.31
CA MET A 36 -9.43 14.58 -4.81
C MET A 36 -8.32 14.24 -3.83
N VAL A 37 -7.31 15.11 -3.78
CA VAL A 37 -6.23 15.00 -2.81
C VAL A 37 -6.68 15.68 -1.53
N CYS A 38 -6.59 14.97 -0.41
CA CYS A 38 -6.79 15.53 0.92
C CYS A 38 -5.46 15.45 1.67
N ALA A 39 -4.92 16.60 2.05
CA ALA A 39 -3.87 16.65 3.07
C ALA A 39 -4.55 16.75 4.43
N ASP A 40 -4.32 15.76 5.29
CA ASP A 40 -4.90 15.70 6.63
C ASP A 40 -3.78 15.88 7.67
N ASN A 41 -3.44 17.14 7.93
CA ASN A 41 -2.41 17.56 8.87
C ASN A 41 -2.89 18.78 9.66
N ASN A 42 -3.75 18.57 10.67
CA ASN A 42 -4.43 19.61 11.50
C ASN A 42 -5.23 20.69 10.74
N THR A 43 -5.10 20.75 9.43
CA THR A 43 -5.88 21.53 8.47
C THR A 43 -6.26 20.59 7.34
N SER A 44 -7.56 20.40 7.08
CA SER A 44 -8.02 19.60 5.95
C SER A 44 -7.96 20.46 4.69
N VAL A 45 -6.90 20.32 3.90
CA VAL A 45 -6.79 20.99 2.60
C VAL A 45 -7.19 19.99 1.53
N ARG A 46 -8.22 20.36 0.75
CA ARG A 46 -8.70 19.58 -0.40
C ARG A 46 -8.27 20.27 -1.68
N ALA A 47 -7.64 19.51 -2.57
CA ALA A 47 -7.23 19.99 -3.88
C ALA A 47 -7.73 19.06 -4.97
N PHE A 48 -8.20 19.66 -6.06
CA PHE A 48 -8.53 18.94 -7.28
C PHE A 48 -7.28 18.82 -8.14
N ALA A 49 -7.14 17.68 -8.80
CA ALA A 49 -6.12 17.43 -9.80
C ALA A 49 -6.75 16.67 -10.97
N ASP A 50 -5.99 16.57 -12.06
CA ASP A 50 -6.37 15.75 -13.19
C ASP A 50 -6.64 14.30 -12.75
N GLN A 51 -7.75 13.72 -13.22
CA GLN A 51 -8.20 12.40 -12.74
C GLN A 51 -7.27 11.29 -13.22
N GLU A 52 -6.78 11.37 -14.45
CA GLU A 52 -5.82 10.41 -14.99
C GLU A 52 -4.53 10.44 -14.18
N PHE A 53 -4.03 11.63 -13.86
CA PHE A 53 -2.89 11.81 -12.96
C PHE A 53 -3.11 11.15 -11.59
N LEU A 54 -4.28 11.33 -10.96
CA LEU A 54 -4.57 10.73 -9.65
C LEU A 54 -4.68 9.20 -9.72
N ILE A 55 -5.25 8.66 -10.79
CA ILE A 55 -5.35 7.22 -11.02
C ILE A 55 -3.96 6.62 -11.21
N GLU A 56 -3.11 7.24 -12.03
CA GLU A 56 -1.72 6.79 -12.24
C GLU A 56 -0.89 6.89 -10.95
N ALA A 57 -1.08 7.93 -10.14
CA ALA A 57 -0.43 8.05 -8.85
C ALA A 57 -0.78 6.87 -7.91
N VAL A 58 -2.06 6.48 -7.84
CA VAL A 58 -2.49 5.32 -7.02
C VAL A 58 -1.95 4.01 -7.58
N LYS A 59 -1.94 3.81 -8.91
CA LYS A 59 -1.32 2.62 -9.53
C LYS A 59 0.17 2.52 -9.21
N SER A 60 0.91 3.63 -9.38
CA SER A 60 2.34 3.70 -9.08
C SER A 60 2.61 3.39 -7.61
N GLN A 61 1.82 3.96 -6.69
CA GLN A 61 2.00 3.71 -5.27
C GLN A 61 1.65 2.25 -4.89
N ARG A 62 0.64 1.65 -5.52
CA ARG A 62 0.33 0.22 -5.36
C ARG A 62 1.52 -0.66 -5.72
N GLU A 63 2.19 -0.38 -6.83
CA GLU A 63 3.39 -1.14 -7.27
C GLU A 63 4.54 -1.04 -6.27
N VAL A 64 4.77 0.16 -5.71
CA VAL A 64 5.75 0.36 -4.63
C VAL A 64 5.41 -0.50 -3.41
N PHE A 65 4.14 -0.57 -3.00
CA PHE A 65 3.73 -1.41 -1.89
C PHE A 65 3.88 -2.91 -2.18
N ILE A 66 3.57 -3.37 -3.40
CA ILE A 66 3.77 -4.76 -3.81
C ILE A 66 5.26 -5.13 -3.73
N ALA A 67 6.13 -4.29 -4.28
CA ALA A 67 7.58 -4.51 -4.22
C ALA A 67 8.10 -4.50 -2.78
N ARG A 68 7.56 -3.62 -1.91
CA ARG A 68 7.91 -3.61 -0.48
C ARG A 68 7.45 -4.88 0.21
N LEU A 69 6.24 -5.35 -0.06
CA LEU A 69 5.68 -6.57 0.52
C LEU A 69 6.52 -7.80 0.17
N GLN A 70 6.95 -7.92 -1.08
CA GLN A 70 7.84 -9.02 -1.51
C GLN A 70 9.13 -9.05 -0.70
N LYS A 71 9.80 -7.90 -0.56
CA LYS A 71 11.04 -7.79 0.25
C LYS A 71 10.82 -8.13 1.73
N LEU A 72 9.68 -7.73 2.30
CA LEU A 72 9.34 -8.06 3.69
C LEU A 72 9.08 -9.56 3.85
N GLN A 73 8.41 -10.20 2.89
CA GLN A 73 8.17 -11.65 2.91
C GLN A 73 9.49 -12.44 2.77
N GLU A 74 10.41 -11.98 1.93
CA GLU A 74 11.75 -12.55 1.83
C GLU A 74 12.50 -12.45 3.16
N ALA A 75 12.43 -11.30 3.83
CA ALA A 75 13.04 -11.11 5.14
C ALA A 75 12.46 -12.05 6.21
N VAL A 76 11.14 -12.27 6.24
CA VAL A 76 10.51 -13.26 7.13
C VAL A 76 11.06 -14.66 6.84
N ALA A 77 11.09 -15.07 5.57
CA ALA A 77 11.55 -16.41 5.19
C ALA A 77 13.01 -16.66 5.58
N VAL A 78 13.88 -15.65 5.50
CA VAL A 78 15.27 -15.75 5.97
C VAL A 78 15.31 -15.93 7.50
N VAL A 79 14.52 -15.16 8.24
CA VAL A 79 14.46 -15.26 9.70
C VAL A 79 13.92 -16.62 10.15
N GLU A 80 12.88 -17.14 9.50
CA GLU A 80 12.34 -18.47 9.76
C GLU A 80 13.39 -19.57 9.52
N LYS A 81 14.14 -19.51 8.42
CA LYS A 81 15.24 -20.46 8.14
C LYS A 81 16.34 -20.43 9.20
N VAL A 82 16.69 -19.24 9.71
CA VAL A 82 17.68 -19.08 10.79
C VAL A 82 17.15 -19.68 12.10
N ILE A 83 15.87 -19.48 12.41
CA ILE A 83 15.23 -20.02 13.62
C ILE A 83 15.13 -21.56 13.55
N ASP A 84 14.77 -22.11 12.39
CA ASP A 84 14.63 -23.55 12.17
C ASP A 84 15.98 -24.31 12.12
N GLY A 85 17.11 -23.62 12.35
CA GLY A 85 18.44 -24.23 12.34
C GLY A 85 18.88 -24.71 10.96
N LEU A 86 18.28 -24.16 9.90
CA LEU A 86 18.56 -24.49 8.49
C LEU A 86 19.70 -23.67 7.89
N VAL A 87 20.62 -23.18 8.73
CA VAL A 87 21.89 -22.52 8.33
C VAL A 87 23.07 -23.38 8.73
#